data_AF-A0A829PEM8-F1
#
_entry.id   AF-A0A829PEM8-F1
#
_cell.length_a   1.000
_cell.length_b   1.000
_cell.length_c   1.000
_cell.angle_alpha   90.00
_cell.angle_beta   90.00
_cell.angle_gamma   90.00
#
_symmetry.space_group_name_H-M   'P 1'
#
loop_
_entity.id
_entity.type
_entity.pdbx_description
1 polymer ?
#
loop_
_entity_poly.entity_id
_entity_poly.type
_entity_poly.pdbx_seq_one_letter_code
_entity_poly.pdbx_strand_id
1 'polypeptide(L)' 'MITLYAYAACDSDESDPDELFVLTTPPEDVPATLREHFPADVTYEFLYEDEYTHEWVFDVWDGDDKIAVLYTSEV' A
#
# COMPACT_ATOMS: atom_id res chain seq x y z
N MET A 1 -8.88 -11.77 -7.67
CA MET A 1 -8.02 -10.66 -8.15
C MET A 1 -7.58 -9.89 -6.91
N ILE A 2 -6.54 -9.05 -6.96
CA ILE A 2 -6.15 -8.24 -5.78
C ILE A 2 -6.39 -6.77 -6.11
N THR A 3 -7.08 -6.07 -5.22
CA THR A 3 -7.19 -4.61 -5.26
C THR A 3 -6.17 -4.04 -4.29
N LEU A 4 -5.33 -3.12 -4.77
CA LEU A 4 -4.34 -2.39 -4.00
C LEU A 4 -4.86 -0.97 -3.79
N TYR A 5 -4.84 -0.50 -2.56
CA TYR A 5 -5.13 0.88 -2.18
C TYR A 5 -3.89 1.47 -1.55
N ALA A 6 -3.37 2.56 -2.08
CA ALA A 6 -2.24 3.27 -1.51
C ALA A 6 -2.65 4.68 -1.14
N TYR A 7 -2.32 5.07 0.09
CA TYR A 7 -2.55 6.41 0.61
C TYR A 7 -1.23 6.99 1.09
N ALA A 8 -1.06 8.30 0.93
CA ALA A 8 0.12 9.01 1.38
C ALA A 8 0.30 8.80 2.89
N ALA A 9 1.55 8.69 3.34
CA ALA A 9 1.83 8.71 4.76
C ALA A 9 1.42 10.09 5.30
N CYS A 10 0.29 10.14 6.00
CA CYS A 10 -0.09 11.34 6.72
C CYS A 10 0.69 11.46 8.02
N ASP A 11 1.07 12.69 8.38
CA ASP A 11 1.37 13.01 9.77
C ASP A 11 0.13 12.67 10.61
N SER A 12 0.36 12.18 11.83
CA SER A 12 -0.67 11.58 12.70
C SER A 12 -1.84 12.52 13.08
N ASP A 13 -1.80 13.77 12.64
CA ASP A 13 -2.78 14.83 12.85
C ASP A 13 -3.82 14.95 11.73
N GLU A 14 -3.58 14.38 10.54
CA GLU A 14 -4.56 14.37 9.45
C GLU A 14 -5.45 13.12 9.50
N SER A 15 -6.77 13.34 9.51
CA SER A 15 -7.78 12.27 9.63
C SER A 15 -8.08 11.56 8.31
N ASP A 16 -7.65 12.11 7.17
CA ASP A 16 -7.88 11.58 5.83
C ASP A 16 -6.58 11.66 5.01
N PRO A 17 -5.83 10.56 4.87
CA PRO A 17 -4.65 10.55 4.03
C PRO A 17 -5.01 10.65 2.55
N ASP A 18 -4.23 11.42 1.78
CA ASP A 18 -4.43 11.57 0.34
C ASP A 18 -4.27 10.22 -0.38
N GLU A 19 -5.26 9.85 -1.22
CA GLU A 19 -5.18 8.68 -2.08
C GLU A 19 -4.07 8.87 -3.13
N LEU A 20 -3.12 7.93 -3.18
CA LEU A 20 -2.10 7.87 -4.23
C LEU A 20 -2.61 7.10 -5.44
N PHE A 21 -3.18 5.92 -5.22
CA PHE A 21 -3.82 5.12 -6.26
C PHE A 21 -4.73 4.03 -5.67
N VAL A 22 -5.71 3.61 -6.50
CA VAL A 22 -6.47 2.38 -6.32
C VAL A 22 -6.45 1.61 -7.63
N LEU A 23 -6.02 0.35 -7.59
CA LEU A 23 -5.94 -0.49 -8.78
C LEU A 23 -6.28 -1.93 -8.48
N THR A 24 -6.84 -2.63 -9.47
CA THR A 24 -7.09 -4.07 -9.40
C THR A 24 -6.21 -4.78 -10.41
N THR A 25 -5.42 -5.76 -9.95
CA THR A 25 -4.45 -6.48 -10.77
C THR A 25 -4.43 -7.98 -10.44
N PRO A 26 -4.03 -8.86 -11.36
CA PRO A 26 -3.74 -10.25 -11.04
C PRO A 26 -2.67 -10.35 -9.95
N PRO A 27 -2.73 -11.34 -9.02
CA PRO A 27 -1.74 -11.50 -7.95
C PRO A 27 -0.29 -11.60 -8.46
N GLU A 28 -0.10 -12.19 -9.64
CA GLU A 28 1.21 -12.36 -10.30
C GLU A 28 1.81 -11.04 -10.81
N ASP A 29 0.98 -10.02 -11.04
CA ASP A 29 1.38 -8.71 -11.58
C ASP A 29 1.57 -7.64 -10.47
N VAL A 30 1.21 -7.95 -9.21
CA VAL A 30 1.38 -7.04 -8.07
C VAL A 30 2.81 -6.48 -7.96
N PRO A 31 3.88 -7.28 -8.06
CA PRO A 31 5.24 -6.76 -7.96
C PRO A 31 5.64 -5.83 -9.11
N ALA A 32 5.06 -6.01 -10.30
CA ALA A 32 5.32 -5.13 -11.45
C ALA A 32 4.58 -3.80 -11.25
N THR A 33 3.30 -3.90 -10.92
CA THR A 33 2.42 -2.76 -10.63
C THR A 33 3.02 -1.85 -9.54
N LEU A 34 3.44 -2.42 -8.41
CA LEU A 34 4.02 -1.65 -7.31
C LEU A 34 5.29 -0.87 -7.72
N ARG A 35 6.11 -1.42 -8.63
CA ARG A 35 7.31 -0.75 -9.16
C ARG A 35 6.99 0.38 -10.14
N GLU A 36 5.81 0.38 -10.75
CA GLU A 36 5.38 1.48 -11.63
C GLU A 36 4.87 2.68 -10.83
N HIS A 37 4.35 2.44 -9.62
CA HIS A 37 3.75 3.46 -8.78
C HIS A 37 4.64 3.96 -7.63
N PHE A 38 5.58 3.14 -7.16
CA PHE A 38 6.54 3.53 -6.14
C PHE A 38 7.97 3.63 -6.70
N PRO A 39 8.86 4.40 -6.04
CA PRO A 39 10.28 4.40 -6.35
C PRO A 39 10.89 2.99 -6.36
N ALA A 40 11.99 2.79 -7.10
CA ALA A 40 12.58 1.47 -7.28
C ALA A 40 13.18 0.86 -6.00
N ASP A 41 13.55 1.69 -5.02
CA ASP A 41 14.27 1.32 -3.78
C ASP A 41 13.39 1.37 -2.52
N VAL A 42 12.07 1.28 -2.68
CA VAL A 42 11.18 1.24 -1.51
C VAL A 42 11.24 -0.10 -0.78
N THR A 43 11.05 -0.06 0.54
CA THR A 43 10.83 -1.24 1.37
C THR A 43 9.38 -1.30 1.84
N TYR A 44 8.87 -2.51 2.01
CA TYR A 44 7.51 -2.77 2.47
C TYR A 44 7.58 -3.45 3.83
N GLU A 45 6.99 -2.84 4.85
CA GLU A 45 6.89 -3.39 6.19
C GLU A 45 5.46 -3.88 6.43
N PHE A 46 5.30 -5.16 6.76
CA PHE A 46 3.99 -5.70 7.12
C PHE A 46 3.55 -5.21 8.50
N LEU A 47 2.35 -4.65 8.60
CA LEU A 47 1.79 -4.17 9.86
C LEU A 47 0.86 -5.22 10.48
N TYR A 48 -0.25 -5.52 9.83
CA TYR A 48 -1.25 -6.47 10.30
C TYR A 48 -2.17 -6.95 9.17
N GLU A 49 -2.93 -8.00 9.47
CA GLU A 49 -4.05 -8.49 8.67
C GLU A 49 -5.36 -8.10 9.36
N ASP A 50 -6.26 -7.44 8.64
CA ASP A 50 -7.65 -7.26 9.08
C ASP A 50 -8.45 -8.50 8.70
N GLU A 51 -8.76 -9.33 9.69
CA GLU A 51 -9.51 -10.58 9.46
C GLU A 51 -10.99 -10.35 9.08
N TYR A 52 -11.54 -9.15 9.27
CA TYR A 52 -12.93 -8.85 8.91
C TYR A 52 -13.08 -8.48 7.45
N THR A 53 -12.11 -7.73 6.91
CA THR A 53 -12.09 -7.30 5.50
C THR A 53 -11.17 -8.16 4.64
N HIS A 54 -10.43 -9.11 5.25
CA HIS A 54 -9.37 -9.90 4.61
C HIS A 54 -8.32 -9.00 3.94
N GLU A 55 -7.94 -7.93 4.64
CA GLU A 55 -6.99 -6.94 4.13
C GLU A 55 -5.62 -7.07 4.78
N TRP A 56 -4.56 -7.08 3.97
CA TRP A 56 -3.19 -6.93 4.48
C TRP A 56 -2.74 -5.48 4.39
N VAL A 57 -2.14 -4.99 5.47
CA VAL A 57 -1.69 -3.60 5.59
C VAL A 57 -0.16 -3.57 5.65
N PHE A 58 0.44 -2.71 4.83
CA PHE A 58 1.88 -2.51 4.75
C PHE A 58 2.22 -1.02 4.83
N ASP A 59 3.30 -0.70 5.52
CA ASP A 59 3.95 0.59 5.36
C ASP A 59 4.95 0.54 4.21
N VAL A 60 4.98 1.60 3.41
CA VAL A 60 5.92 1.77 2.29
C VAL A 60 6.92 2.87 2.67
N TRP A 61 8.20 2.51 2.64
CA TRP A 61 9.30 3.37 3.07
C TRP A 61 10.27 3.64 1.92
N ASP A 62 10.72 4.88 1.77
CA ASP A 62 11.85 5.27 0.91
C ASP A 62 13.01 5.69 1.81
N GLY A 63 13.95 4.77 2.07
CA GLY A 63 14.96 4.95 3.10
C GLY A 63 14.36 4.98 4.50
N ASP A 64 14.54 6.10 5.23
CA ASP A 64 14.00 6.33 6.57
C ASP A 64 12.64 7.07 6.56
N ASP A 65 12.16 7.49 5.38
CA ASP A 65 10.93 8.24 5.22
C ASP A 65 9.77 7.30 4.86
N LYS A 66 8.74 7.25 5.72
CA LYS A 66 7.48 6.58 5.40
C LYS A 66 6.75 7.43 4.36
N ILE A 67 6.47 6.86 3.19
CA ILE A 67 5.86 7.58 2.07
C ILE A 67 4.40 7.18 1.82
N ALA A 68 3.99 5.96 2.19
CA ALA A 68 2.64 5.49 1.99
C ALA A 68 2.23 4.39 2.97
N VAL A 69 0.92 4.17 3.06
CA VAL A 69 0.31 2.95 3.60
C VAL A 69 -0.39 2.24 2.44
N LEU A 70 -0.10 0.95 2.28
CA LEU A 70 -0.65 0.08 1.26
C LEU A 70 -1.60 -0.93 1.90
N TYR A 71 -2.84 -0.97 1.41
CA TYR A 71 -3.85 -1.95 1.76
C TYR A 71 -4.07 -2.88 0.58
N THR A 72 -4.24 -4.16 0.84
CA THR A 72 -4.58 -5.14 -0.20
C THR A 72 -5.89 -5.81 0.15
N SER A 73 -6.85 -5.87 -0.77
CA SER A 73 -8.11 -6.60 -0.59
C SER A 73 -8.25 -7.66 -1.69
N GLU A 74 -8.50 -8.90 -1.29
CA GLU A 74 -8.85 -9.98 -2.22
C GLU A 74 -10.33 -9.86 -2.62
N VAL A 75 -10.58 -9.85 -3.94
CA VAL A 75 -11.93 -9.91 -4.53
C VAL A 75 -12.18 -11.23 -5.24
#